data_AF-A0A8J5J7U6-F1
#
_entry.id   AF-A0A8J5J7U6-F1
#
_cell.length_a   1.000
_cell.length_b   1.000
_cell.length_c   1.000
_cell.angle_alpha   90.00
_cell.angle_beta   90.00
_cell.angle_gamma   90.00
#
_symmetry.space_group_name_H-M   'P 1'
#
loop_
_entity.id
_entity.type
_entity.pdbx_description
1 polymer ?
#
loop_
_entity_poly.entity_id
_entity_poly.type
_entity_poly.pdbx_seq_one_letter_code
_entity_poly.pdbx_strand_id
1 'polypeptide(L)'
;MLGEKALELIKELDRCKDGQLPAFNEDIIRMVLEEMTTLFEQNQRDVYNRLDRIKAMRWEFGSILPADIRANICEPEIQWFNRYNKNLASYMRSLGEGTGLDLTQDTKPPKNLYVEAT
;
A
#
# COMPACT_ATOMS: atom_id res chain seq x y z
N MET A 1 -1.91 -21.56 12.23
CA MET A 1 -2.62 -21.08 11.01
C MET A 1 -3.49 -19.90 11.43
N LEU A 2 -3.75 -18.92 10.54
CA LEU A 2 -4.62 -17.79 10.90
C LEU A 2 -6.02 -18.28 11.27
N GLY A 3 -6.61 -17.71 12.32
CA GLY A 3 -7.98 -18.01 12.74
C GLY A 3 -8.18 -19.34 13.48
N GLU A 4 -7.10 -20.01 13.93
CA GLU A 4 -7.19 -21.23 14.75
C GLU A 4 -7.98 -21.00 16.05
N LYS A 5 -7.79 -19.84 16.69
CA LYS A 5 -8.51 -19.46 17.93
C LYS A 5 -9.98 -19.20 17.70
N ALA A 6 -10.33 -18.56 16.58
CA ALA A 6 -11.73 -18.40 16.20
C ALA A 6 -12.41 -19.75 15.94
N LEU A 7 -11.70 -20.71 15.34
CA LEU A 7 -12.22 -22.05 15.11
C LEU A 7 -12.42 -22.85 16.42
N GLU A 8 -11.59 -22.64 17.44
CA GLU A 8 -11.77 -23.25 18.77
C GLU A 8 -13.15 -22.88 19.37
N LEU A 9 -13.58 -21.62 19.24
CA LEU A 9 -14.90 -21.15 19.71
C LEU A 9 -16.06 -21.88 19.01
N ILE A 10 -15.98 -22.04 17.69
CA ILE A 10 -17.00 -22.74 16.91
C ILE A 10 -17.09 -24.20 17.35
N LYS A 11 -15.93 -24.86 17.51
CA LYS A 11 -15.86 -26.25 17.98
C LYS A 11 -16.33 -26.41 19.43
N GLU A 12 -16.15 -25.41 20.28
CA GLU A 12 -16.68 -25.42 21.64
C GLU A 12 -18.21 -25.46 21.62
N LEU A 13 -18.84 -24.58 20.82
CA LEU A 13 -20.30 -24.54 20.68
C LEU A 13 -20.87 -25.80 20.01
N ASP A 14 -20.23 -26.31 18.96
CA ASP A 14 -20.65 -27.52 18.23
C ASP A 14 -20.66 -28.78 19.10
N ARG A 15 -19.81 -28.82 20.14
CA ARG A 15 -19.75 -29.95 21.09
C ARG A 15 -20.86 -29.92 22.14
N CYS A 16 -21.60 -28.83 22.27
CA CYS A 16 -22.69 -28.75 23.24
C CYS A 16 -23.90 -29.55 22.77
N LYS A 17 -24.45 -30.39 23.66
CA LYS A 17 -25.69 -31.13 23.41
C LYS A 17 -26.88 -30.16 23.35
N ASP A 18 -27.93 -30.55 22.64
CA ASP A 18 -29.15 -29.76 22.50
C ASP A 18 -29.64 -29.20 23.85
N GLY A 19 -29.72 -27.87 23.92
CA GLY A 19 -30.23 -27.13 25.08
C GLY A 19 -29.18 -26.73 26.14
N GLN A 20 -27.90 -27.06 25.98
CA GLN A 20 -26.83 -26.60 26.88
C GLN A 20 -26.04 -25.45 26.26
N LEU A 21 -25.87 -24.36 27.01
CA LEU A 21 -25.05 -23.22 26.62
C LEU A 21 -23.71 -23.28 27.39
N PRO A 22 -22.54 -23.28 26.70
CA PRO A 22 -21.24 -23.26 27.36
C PRO A 22 -21.01 -21.90 28.05
N ALA A 23 -20.07 -21.86 28.99
CA ALA A 23 -19.61 -20.61 29.57
C ALA A 23 -18.97 -19.72 28.50
N PHE A 24 -19.11 -18.40 28.62
CA PHE A 24 -18.48 -17.48 27.69
C PHE A 24 -16.95 -17.51 27.83
N ASN A 25 -16.25 -17.81 26.74
CA ASN A 25 -14.81 -17.96 26.73
C ASN A 25 -14.10 -16.63 26.43
N GLU A 26 -14.03 -15.77 27.45
CA GLU A 26 -13.46 -14.42 27.33
C GLU A 26 -11.99 -14.44 26.86
N ASP A 27 -11.21 -15.44 27.28
CA ASP A 27 -9.81 -15.55 26.94
C ASP A 27 -9.58 -15.82 25.46
N ILE A 28 -10.32 -16.78 24.86
CA ILE A 28 -10.21 -17.06 23.43
C ILE A 28 -10.74 -15.88 22.62
N ILE A 29 -11.81 -15.22 23.06
CA ILE A 29 -12.31 -14.01 22.40
C ILE A 29 -11.25 -12.90 22.38
N ARG A 30 -10.57 -12.66 23.51
CA ARG A 30 -9.49 -11.66 23.58
C ARG A 30 -8.35 -11.98 22.62
N MET A 31 -7.91 -13.25 22.58
CA MET A 31 -6.88 -13.71 21.65
C MET A 31 -7.28 -13.50 20.18
N VAL A 32 -8.55 -13.76 19.82
CA VAL A 32 -9.06 -13.53 18.46
C VAL A 32 -9.03 -12.04 18.10
N LEU A 33 -9.46 -11.16 19.02
CA LEU A 33 -9.47 -9.72 18.78
C LEU A 33 -8.05 -9.15 18.63
N GLU A 34 -7.09 -9.65 19.40
CA GLU A 34 -5.67 -9.30 19.29
C GLU A 34 -5.07 -9.79 17.95
N GLU A 35 -5.38 -11.02 17.52
CA GLU A 35 -4.97 -11.55 16.22
C GLU A 35 -5.52 -10.68 15.09
N MET A 36 -6.83 -10.35 15.12
CA MET A 36 -7.48 -9.51 14.11
C MET A 36 -6.83 -8.12 14.02
N THR A 37 -6.53 -7.51 15.17
CA THR A 37 -5.87 -6.20 15.22
C THR A 37 -4.48 -6.26 14.61
N THR A 38 -3.70 -7.29 14.99
CA THR A 38 -2.35 -7.50 14.48
C THR A 38 -2.34 -7.70 12.96
N LEU A 39 -3.24 -8.55 12.44
CA LEU A 39 -3.35 -8.80 11.00
C LEU A 39 -3.80 -7.57 10.23
N PHE A 40 -4.73 -6.79 10.80
CA PHE A 40 -5.17 -5.54 10.19
C PHE A 40 -4.00 -4.55 10.06
N GLU A 41 -3.22 -4.35 11.12
CA GLU A 41 -2.05 -3.47 11.12
C GLU A 41 -0.98 -3.93 10.13
N GLN A 42 -0.71 -5.23 10.06
CA GLN A 42 0.21 -5.82 9.08
C GLN A 42 -0.27 -5.56 7.65
N ASN A 43 -1.54 -5.84 7.35
CA ASN A 43 -2.12 -5.58 6.04
C ASN A 43 -2.07 -4.09 5.66
N GLN A 44 -2.35 -3.19 6.61
CA GLN A 44 -2.19 -1.75 6.38
C GLN A 44 -0.75 -1.42 6.02
N ARG A 45 0.22 -1.92 6.79
CA ARG A 45 1.65 -1.69 6.54
C ARG A 45 2.08 -2.19 5.16
N ASP A 46 1.60 -3.35 4.73
CA ASP A 46 1.92 -3.91 3.42
C ASP A 46 1.37 -3.06 2.28
N VAL A 47 0.14 -2.56 2.42
CA VAL A 47 -0.44 -1.60 1.46
C VAL A 47 0.39 -0.32 1.40
N TYR A 48 0.77 0.27 2.54
CA TYR A 48 1.62 1.47 2.57
C TYR A 48 2.98 1.24 1.91
N ASN A 49 3.65 0.12 2.22
CA ASN A 49 4.92 -0.25 1.61
C ASN A 49 4.82 -0.36 0.08
N ARG A 50 3.72 -0.91 -0.44
CA ARG A 50 3.46 -0.99 -1.88
C ARG A 50 3.28 0.40 -2.50
N LEU A 51 2.51 1.28 -1.85
CA LEU A 51 2.30 2.65 -2.33
C LEU A 51 3.60 3.46 -2.35
N ASP A 52 4.49 3.29 -1.37
CA ASP A 52 5.81 3.94 -1.36
C ASP A 52 6.70 3.48 -2.52
N ARG A 53 6.65 2.18 -2.88
CA ARG A 53 7.36 1.67 -4.07
C ARG A 53 6.78 2.25 -5.35
N ILE A 54 5.46 2.31 -5.47
CA ILE A 54 4.78 2.91 -6.62
C ILE A 54 5.11 4.41 -6.73
N LYS A 55 5.20 5.11 -5.59
CA LYS A 55 5.68 6.50 -5.53
C LYS A 55 7.08 6.61 -6.12
N ALA A 56 8.00 5.74 -5.70
CA ALA A 56 9.38 5.74 -6.19
C ALA A 56 9.44 5.54 -7.71
N MET A 57 8.59 4.67 -8.26
CA MET A 57 8.49 4.46 -9.71
C MET A 57 8.16 5.74 -10.49
N ARG A 58 7.41 6.70 -9.92
CA ARG A 58 7.19 8.01 -10.56
C ARG A 58 8.49 8.80 -10.75
N TRP A 59 9.40 8.69 -9.79
CA TRP A 59 10.69 9.40 -9.83
C TRP A 59 11.74 8.65 -10.65
N GLU A 60 11.56 7.35 -10.85
CA GLU A 60 12.45 6.52 -11.65
C GLU A 60 12.06 6.46 -13.13
N PHE A 61 10.77 6.21 -13.44
CA PHE A 61 10.28 5.97 -14.80
C PHE A 61 9.45 7.12 -15.37
N GLY A 62 9.02 8.06 -14.53
CA GLY A 62 8.15 9.15 -14.96
C GLY A 62 6.66 8.84 -14.81
N SER A 63 5.82 9.60 -15.53
CA SER A 63 4.36 9.51 -15.45
C SER A 63 3.76 8.30 -16.16
N ILE A 64 4.55 7.60 -16.98
CA ILE A 64 4.13 6.43 -17.75
C ILE A 64 4.94 5.23 -17.27
N LEU A 65 4.27 4.28 -16.62
CA LEU A 65 4.89 3.04 -16.19
C LEU A 65 5.01 2.03 -17.35
N PRO A 66 6.15 1.31 -17.45
CA PRO A 66 6.33 0.14 -18.32
C PRO A 66 5.20 -0.90 -18.18
N ALA A 67 4.95 -1.66 -19.25
CA ALA A 67 3.82 -2.58 -19.32
C ALA A 67 3.94 -3.76 -18.34
N ASP A 68 5.14 -4.29 -18.16
CA ASP A 68 5.49 -5.34 -17.21
C ASP A 68 5.28 -4.90 -15.75
N ILE A 69 5.63 -3.65 -15.42
CA ILE A 69 5.33 -3.08 -14.10
C ILE A 69 3.82 -2.92 -13.92
N ARG A 70 3.14 -2.35 -14.93
CA ARG A 70 1.69 -2.10 -14.87
C ARG A 70 0.87 -3.38 -14.68
N ALA A 71 1.32 -4.50 -15.25
CA ALA A 71 0.67 -5.81 -15.08
C ALA A 71 0.67 -6.30 -13.62
N ASN A 72 1.54 -5.76 -12.75
CA ASN A 72 1.68 -6.14 -11.34
C ASN A 72 1.01 -5.14 -10.37
N ILE A 73 0.30 -4.14 -10.89
CA ILE A 73 -0.36 -3.10 -10.11
C ILE A 73 -1.87 -3.28 -10.23
N CYS A 74 -2.59 -3.24 -9.10
CA CYS A 74 -4.04 -3.36 -9.10
C CYS A 74 -4.73 -2.03 -9.44
N GLU A 75 -6.01 -2.09 -9.83
CA GLU A 75 -6.77 -0.90 -10.24
C GLU A 75 -6.77 0.24 -9.19
N PRO A 76 -6.99 -0.01 -7.88
CA PRO A 76 -6.90 1.04 -6.86
C PRO A 76 -5.52 1.72 -6.79
N GLU A 77 -4.45 0.96 -6.98
CA GLU A 77 -3.08 1.47 -6.99
C GLU A 77 -2.80 2.31 -8.24
N ILE A 78 -3.31 1.91 -9.41
CA ILE A 78 -3.27 2.73 -10.63
C ILE A 78 -3.99 4.06 -10.42
N GLN A 79 -5.18 4.04 -9.82
CA GLN A 79 -5.91 5.26 -9.48
C GLN A 79 -5.13 6.14 -8.50
N TRP A 80 -4.49 5.54 -7.50
CA TRP A 80 -3.61 6.26 -6.58
C TRP A 80 -2.44 6.91 -7.31
N PHE A 81 -1.76 6.18 -8.19
CA PHE A 81 -0.62 6.67 -8.97
C PHE A 81 -1.03 7.84 -9.89
N ASN A 82 -2.18 7.73 -10.55
CA ASN A 82 -2.72 8.80 -11.40
C ASN A 82 -3.05 10.07 -10.59
N ARG A 83 -3.61 9.92 -9.38
CA ARG A 83 -3.82 11.05 -8.47
C ARG A 83 -2.51 11.67 -8.02
N TYR A 84 -1.53 10.85 -7.65
CA TYR A 84 -0.19 11.31 -7.28
C TYR A 84 0.47 12.11 -8.43
N ASN A 85 0.39 11.60 -9.67
CA ASN A 85 0.90 12.29 -10.85
C ASN A 85 0.24 13.65 -11.07
N LYS A 86 -1.08 13.73 -10.93
CA LYS A 86 -1.83 14.99 -11.06
C LYS A 86 -1.40 16.00 -9.98
N ASN A 87 -1.26 15.55 -8.74
CA ASN A 87 -0.84 16.41 -7.63
C ASN A 87 0.60 16.91 -7.83
N LEU A 88 1.52 16.03 -8.21
CA LEU A 88 2.92 16.40 -8.47
C LEU A 88 3.03 17.37 -9.64
N ALA A 89 2.32 17.13 -10.74
CA ALA A 89 2.30 18.05 -11.88
C ALA A 89 1.70 19.42 -11.52
N SER A 90 0.68 19.45 -10.66
CA SER A 90 0.12 20.70 -10.15
C SER A 90 1.13 21.46 -9.31
N TYR A 91 1.86 20.77 -8.45
CA TYR A 91 2.92 21.36 -7.64
C TYR A 91 4.05 21.92 -8.50
N MET A 92 4.57 21.14 -9.46
CA MET A 92 5.60 21.58 -10.41
C MET A 92 5.22 22.86 -11.16
N ARG A 93 3.96 22.96 -11.63
CA ARG A 93 3.45 24.16 -12.30
C ARG A 93 3.36 25.38 -11.39
N SER A 94 3.18 25.17 -10.08
CA SER A 94 3.08 26.27 -9.12
C SER A 94 4.44 26.88 -8.76
N LEU A 95 5.55 26.24 -9.12
CA LEU A 95 6.91 26.72 -8.89
C LEU A 95 7.37 27.69 -9.98
N GLY A 96 8.41 28.48 -9.69
CA GLY A 96 9.13 29.27 -10.68
C GLY A 96 8.35 30.45 -11.27
N GLU A 97 7.55 31.16 -10.45
CA GLU A 97 6.85 32.40 -10.85
C GLU A 97 6.05 32.29 -12.17
N GLY A 98 5.43 31.14 -12.42
CA GLY A 98 4.59 30.90 -13.59
C GLY A 98 5.28 30.19 -14.76
N THR A 99 6.59 29.92 -14.67
CA THR A 99 7.32 29.09 -15.66
C THR A 99 7.20 27.60 -15.36
N GLY A 100 6.95 27.23 -14.11
CA GLY A 100 6.96 25.84 -13.66
C GLY A 100 8.39 25.29 -13.51
N LEU A 101 8.55 24.30 -12.63
CA LEU A 101 9.80 23.58 -12.47
C LEU A 101 9.53 22.08 -12.43
N ASP A 102 10.07 21.33 -13.40
CA ASP A 102 10.00 19.87 -13.40
C ASP A 102 11.04 19.29 -12.43
N LEU A 103 10.59 18.93 -11.24
CA LEU A 103 11.41 18.34 -10.20
C LEU A 103 11.92 16.92 -10.52
N THR A 104 11.40 16.28 -11.57
CA THR A 104 11.81 14.91 -11.94
C THR A 104 13.01 14.88 -12.88
N GLN A 105 13.48 16.04 -13.32
CA GLN A 105 14.72 16.19 -14.07
C GLN A 105 15.86 16.61 -13.13
N ASP A 106 17.10 16.56 -13.65
CA ASP A 106 18.29 17.11 -12.99
C ASP A 106 18.56 16.59 -11.56
N THR A 107 18.15 15.35 -11.26
CA THR A 107 18.33 14.73 -9.94
C THR A 107 19.80 14.41 -9.59
N LYS A 108 20.72 14.62 -10.54
CA LYS A 108 22.16 14.45 -10.37
C LYS A 108 22.85 15.73 -10.80
N PRO A 109 23.96 16.12 -10.13
CA PRO A 109 24.69 17.31 -10.51
C PRO A 109 25.21 17.18 -11.96
N PRO A 110 25.12 18.25 -12.77
CA PRO A 110 25.61 18.23 -14.15
C PRO A 110 27.13 18.02 -14.14
N LYS A 111 27.59 17.07 -14.97
CA LYS A 111 29.03 16.74 -15.08
C LYS A 111 29.74 17.60 -16.12
N ASN A 112 29.07 17.92 -17.23
CA ASN A 112 29.55 18.75 -18.32
C ASN A 112 28.37 19.54 -18.92
N LEU A 113 28.64 20.70 -19.53
CA LEU A 113 27.60 21.54 -20.16
C LEU A 113 27.02 20.91 -21.44
N TYR A 114 27.79 20.05 -22.11
CA TYR A 114 27.39 19.37 -23.35
C TYR A 114 27.55 17.86 -23.16
N VAL A 115 26.55 17.11 -23.62
CA VAL A 115 26.59 15.65 -23.70
C VAL A 115 26.47 15.29 -25.17
N GLU A 116 27.45 14.54 -25.71
CA GLU A 116 27.33 13.94 -27.04
C GLU A 116 26.28 12.82 -26.97
N ALA A 117 25.17 12.99 -27.68
CA ALA A 117 24.25 11.90 -27.96
C ALA A 117 24.72 11.20 -29.24
N THR A 118 25.20 9.96 -29.13
CA THR A 118 25.53 9.10 -30.28
C THR A 118 24.30 8.33 -30.74
#